data_AF-A0A920DT59-F1
#
_entry.id   AF-A0A920DT59-F1
#
_cell.length_a   1.000
_cell.length_b   1.000
_cell.length_c   1.000
_cell.angle_alpha   90.00
_cell.angle_beta   90.00
_cell.angle_gamma   90.00
#
_symmetry.space_group_name_H-M   'P 1'
#
loop_
_entity.id
_entity.type
_entity.pdbx_description
1 polymer ?
#
loop_
_entity_poly.entity_id
_entity_poly.type
_entity_poly.pdbx_seq_one_letter_code
_entity_poly.pdbx_strand_id
1 'polypeptide(L)'
;MSEEMEHSENNFNSQDQELNTVTQVDGMYESWFLDYASYVILERAVPDIHDGLKPVQRRILHSLKEMDDGRYNKVANVIGNTMKYHPHGDASIGDALVNMGQKDLLIDMQGNWGNILHWR
;
A
#
# COMPACT_ATOMS: atom_id res chain seq x y z
N MET A 1 46.88 9.85 -60.65
CA MET A 1 45.85 8.80 -60.66
C MET A 1 45.84 8.26 -59.24
N SER A 2 45.07 8.92 -58.37
CA SER A 2 45.22 8.85 -56.92
C SER A 2 43.84 8.89 -56.30
N GLU A 3 43.05 7.87 -56.58
CA GLU A 3 41.73 7.65 -55.98
C GLU A 3 41.60 6.14 -55.82
N GLU A 4 41.75 5.66 -54.58
CA GLU A 4 41.19 4.41 -54.05
C GLU A 4 41.74 4.16 -52.63
N MET A 5 41.41 5.04 -51.68
CA MET A 5 41.50 4.78 -50.23
C MET A 5 40.50 5.68 -49.52
N GLU A 6 39.21 5.35 -49.53
CA GLU A 6 38.24 5.96 -48.62
C GLU A 6 36.93 5.15 -48.64
N HIS A 7 36.90 3.95 -48.07
CA HIS A 7 35.62 3.25 -47.82
C HIS A 7 35.74 2.17 -46.74
N SER A 8 36.17 2.53 -45.52
CA SER A 8 36.12 1.58 -44.39
C SER A 8 36.07 2.21 -42.99
N GLU A 9 35.46 3.37 -42.77
CA GLU A 9 35.41 3.94 -41.39
C GLU A 9 34.00 4.29 -40.85
N ASN A 10 32.92 4.00 -41.58
CA ASN A 10 31.57 4.43 -41.17
C ASN A 10 30.68 3.35 -40.54
N ASN A 11 31.20 2.19 -40.14
CA ASN A 11 30.35 1.10 -39.58
C ASN A 11 30.62 0.74 -38.11
N PHE A 12 31.50 1.47 -37.40
CA PHE A 12 31.76 1.21 -35.98
C PHE A 12 30.84 1.97 -35.01
N ASN A 13 30.11 3.00 -35.46
CA ASN A 13 29.26 3.81 -34.59
C ASN A 13 27.82 3.28 -34.43
N SER A 14 27.43 2.23 -35.17
CA SER A 14 26.06 1.72 -35.15
C SER A 14 25.83 0.60 -34.12
N GLN A 15 26.91 -0.01 -33.60
CA GLN A 15 26.82 -1.13 -32.64
C GLN A 15 26.86 -0.68 -31.18
N ASP A 16 27.37 0.52 -30.87
CA ASP A 16 27.41 1.05 -29.50
C ASP A 16 26.06 1.61 -29.02
N GLN A 17 25.10 1.87 -29.93
CA GLN A 17 23.76 2.33 -29.55
C GLN A 17 22.82 1.19 -29.13
N GLU A 18 23.08 -0.04 -29.55
CA GLU A 18 22.28 -1.21 -29.13
C GLU A 18 22.68 -1.76 -27.75
N LEU A 19 23.88 -1.44 -27.25
CA LEU A 19 24.35 -1.88 -25.94
C LEU A 19 23.84 -1.03 -24.76
N ASN A 20 23.30 0.16 -25.02
CA ASN A 20 22.58 0.95 -24.02
C ASN A 20 21.14 0.45 -23.77
N THR A 21 20.73 -0.64 -24.41
CA THR A 21 19.46 -1.34 -24.14
C THR A 21 19.59 -2.41 -23.05
N VAL A 22 20.78 -2.57 -22.46
CA VAL A 22 20.93 -3.30 -21.19
C VAL A 22 20.43 -2.35 -20.10
N THR A 23 19.17 -2.51 -19.68
CA THR A 23 18.61 -1.84 -18.51
C THR A 23 19.61 -1.91 -17.37
N GLN A 24 20.28 -0.79 -17.09
CA GLN A 24 21.20 -0.70 -15.96
C GLN A 24 20.41 -1.05 -14.70
N VAL A 25 20.96 -1.97 -13.92
CA VAL A 25 20.36 -2.47 -12.70
C VAL A 25 19.91 -1.31 -11.80
N ASP A 26 20.71 -0.24 -11.73
CA ASP A 26 20.38 1.00 -11.00
C ASP A 26 19.06 1.67 -11.42
N GLY A 27 18.79 1.79 -12.73
CA GLY A 27 17.52 2.36 -13.23
C GLY A 27 16.31 1.45 -12.99
N MET A 28 16.54 0.14 -12.95
CA MET A 28 15.54 -0.86 -12.56
C MET A 28 15.23 -0.80 -11.05
N TYR A 29 16.25 -0.60 -10.21
CA TYR A 29 16.06 -0.40 -8.78
C TYR A 29 15.31 0.90 -8.46
N GLU A 30 15.64 2.01 -9.13
CA GLU A 30 14.96 3.30 -8.91
C GLU A 30 13.47 3.22 -9.25
N SER A 31 13.13 2.64 -10.41
CA SER A 31 11.74 2.48 -10.84
C SER A 31 10.96 1.52 -9.93
N TRP A 32 11.52 0.36 -9.59
CA TRP A 32 10.86 -0.59 -8.70
C TRP A 32 10.68 -0.05 -7.27
N PHE A 33 11.67 0.71 -6.79
CA PHE A 33 11.57 1.39 -5.51
C PHE A 33 10.47 2.46 -5.52
N LEU A 34 10.39 3.28 -6.58
CA LEU A 34 9.34 4.28 -6.74
C LEU A 34 7.94 3.66 -6.81
N ASP A 35 7.78 2.56 -7.53
CA ASP A 35 6.51 1.85 -7.65
C ASP A 35 6.09 1.23 -6.30
N TYR A 36 7.01 0.59 -5.59
CA TYR A 36 6.73 0.04 -4.27
C TYR A 36 6.47 1.13 -3.23
N ALA A 37 7.27 2.19 -3.22
CA ALA A 37 7.12 3.31 -2.30
C ALA A 37 5.79 4.04 -2.52
N SER A 38 5.43 4.33 -3.78
CA SER A 38 4.16 4.96 -4.11
C SER A 38 2.96 4.11 -3.68
N TYR A 39 2.99 2.80 -3.95
CA TYR A 39 1.96 1.86 -3.52
C TYR A 39 1.81 1.83 -2.00
N VAL A 40 2.91 1.71 -1.25
CA VAL A 40 2.90 1.64 0.22
C VAL A 40 2.37 2.93 0.85
N ILE A 41 2.76 4.10 0.29
CA ILE A 41 2.31 5.40 0.79
C ILE A 41 0.80 5.56 0.59
N LEU A 42 0.32 5.28 -0.64
CA LEU A 42 -1.08 5.43 -0.98
C LEU A 42 -1.99 4.41 -0.27
N GLU A 43 -1.54 3.16 -0.10
CA GLU A 43 -2.39 2.12 0.47
C GLU A 43 -2.43 2.08 2.00
N ARG A 44 -1.47 2.73 2.69
CA ARG A 44 -1.36 2.61 4.16
C ARG A 44 -1.26 3.93 4.90
N ALA A 45 -0.59 4.92 4.34
CA ALA A 45 -0.19 6.11 5.07
C ALA A 45 -1.18 7.27 4.89
N VAL A 46 -1.63 7.51 3.65
CA VAL A 46 -2.38 8.71 3.29
C VAL A 46 -3.90 8.45 3.36
N PRO A 47 -4.66 9.25 4.11
CA PRO A 47 -6.13 9.20 4.07
C PRO A 47 -6.67 9.77 2.76
N ASP A 48 -7.82 9.28 2.32
CA ASP A 48 -8.50 9.84 1.14
C ASP A 48 -9.07 11.24 1.47
N ILE A 49 -9.10 12.14 0.49
CA ILE A 49 -9.58 13.51 0.67
C ILE A 49 -11.10 13.57 0.92
N HIS A 50 -11.86 12.59 0.40
CA HIS A 50 -13.31 12.61 0.47
C HIS A 50 -13.85 12.22 1.85
N ASP A 51 -13.20 11.27 2.52
CA ASP A 51 -13.66 10.74 3.82
C ASP A 51 -12.64 10.93 4.95
N GLY A 52 -11.39 11.27 4.65
CA GLY A 52 -10.32 11.39 5.65
C GLY A 52 -9.90 10.06 6.26
N LEU A 53 -10.32 8.91 5.70
CA LEU A 53 -10.07 7.58 6.24
C LEU A 53 -8.93 6.88 5.50
N LYS A 54 -8.14 6.12 6.26
CA LYS A 54 -7.15 5.19 5.69
C LYS A 54 -7.86 4.00 5.03
N PRO A 55 -7.26 3.35 4.02
CA PRO A 55 -7.89 2.22 3.34
C PRO A 55 -8.33 1.08 4.26
N VAL A 56 -7.56 0.75 5.31
CA VAL A 56 -7.94 -0.28 6.29
C VAL A 56 -9.18 0.12 7.10
N GLN A 57 -9.32 1.39 7.45
CA GLN A 57 -10.44 1.91 8.24
C GLN A 57 -11.74 1.86 7.44
N ARG A 58 -11.67 2.21 6.16
CA ARG A 58 -12.81 2.11 5.23
C ARG A 58 -13.31 0.67 5.09
N ARG A 59 -12.38 -0.29 4.97
CA ARG A 59 -12.72 -1.73 4.87
C ARG A 59 -13.38 -2.24 6.15
N ILE A 60 -12.89 -1.82 7.32
CA ILE A 60 -13.51 -2.15 8.62
C ILE A 60 -14.95 -1.60 8.69
N LEU A 61 -15.16 -0.33 8.33
CA LEU A 61 -16.50 0.28 8.36
C LEU A 61 -17.45 -0.38 7.36
N HIS A 62 -16.97 -0.77 6.18
CA HIS A 62 -17.76 -1.53 5.22
C HIS A 62 -18.21 -2.88 5.81
N SER A 63 -17.29 -3.64 6.41
CA SER A 63 -17.61 -4.92 7.05
C SER A 63 -18.54 -4.77 8.25
N LEU A 64 -18.41 -3.70 9.03
CA LEU A 64 -19.36 -3.37 10.10
C LEU A 64 -20.75 -3.09 9.53
N LYS A 65 -20.84 -2.37 8.41
CA LYS A 65 -22.12 -2.05 7.78
C LYS A 65 -22.84 -3.27 7.20
N GLU A 66 -22.10 -4.22 6.64
CA GLU A 66 -22.66 -5.47 6.13
C GLU A 66 -23.15 -6.41 7.25
N MET A 67 -22.51 -6.34 8.42
CA MET A 67 -22.84 -7.18 9.58
C MET A 67 -23.82 -6.50 10.56
N ASP A 68 -24.26 -5.29 10.26
CA ASP A 68 -25.08 -4.47 11.13
C ASP A 68 -26.50 -5.07 11.26
N ASP A 69 -26.75 -5.70 12.41
CA ASP A 69 -28.04 -6.28 12.80
C ASP A 69 -28.68 -5.52 14.00
N GLY A 70 -28.12 -4.36 14.36
CA GLY A 70 -28.52 -3.57 15.53
C GLY A 70 -28.10 -4.17 16.88
N ARG A 71 -27.33 -5.27 16.90
CA ARG A 71 -26.77 -5.88 18.11
C ARG A 71 -25.26 -5.72 18.14
N TYR A 72 -24.69 -5.91 19.33
CA TYR A 72 -23.24 -5.96 19.48
C TYR A 72 -22.65 -7.20 18.83
N ASN A 73 -21.75 -6.97 17.89
CA ASN A 73 -21.00 -8.02 17.21
C ASN A 73 -19.66 -8.28 17.91
N LYS A 74 -19.27 -9.55 18.03
CA LYS A 74 -17.94 -9.90 18.55
C LYS A 74 -16.86 -9.34 17.64
N VAL A 75 -15.87 -8.66 18.23
CA VAL A 75 -14.74 -8.07 17.50
C VAL A 75 -14.03 -9.09 16.59
N ALA A 76 -13.82 -10.32 17.07
CA ALA A 76 -13.22 -11.39 16.27
C ALA A 76 -14.01 -11.70 14.98
N ASN A 77 -15.34 -11.61 15.02
CA ASN A 77 -16.18 -11.84 13.83
C ASN A 77 -16.04 -10.69 12.83
N VAL A 78 -15.97 -9.45 13.32
CA VAL A 78 -15.76 -8.24 12.48
C VAL A 78 -14.40 -8.30 11.81
N ILE A 79 -13.34 -8.64 12.55
CA ILE A 79 -11.99 -8.82 12.00
C ILE A 79 -11.99 -9.94 10.95
N GLY A 80 -12.61 -11.08 11.26
CA GLY A 80 -12.78 -12.21 10.34
C GLY A 80 -13.47 -11.83 9.03
N ASN A 81 -14.54 -11.04 9.10
CA ASN A 81 -15.23 -10.56 7.90
C ASN A 81 -14.38 -9.54 7.12
N THR A 82 -13.69 -8.64 7.82
CA THR A 82 -12.83 -7.62 7.22
C THR A 82 -11.63 -8.22 6.48
N MET A 83 -11.12 -9.38 6.92
CA MET A 83 -10.03 -10.08 6.23
C MET A 83 -10.37 -10.46 4.78
N LYS A 84 -11.65 -10.62 4.42
CA LYS A 84 -12.06 -10.82 3.02
C LYS A 84 -11.67 -9.65 2.13
N TYR A 85 -11.70 -8.43 2.69
CA TYR A 85 -11.37 -7.19 2.00
C TYR A 85 -9.93 -6.73 2.25
N HIS A 86 -9.29 -7.16 3.34
CA HIS A 86 -7.94 -6.74 3.73
C HIS A 86 -7.07 -7.96 4.12
N PRO A 87 -6.37 -8.60 3.16
CA PRO A 87 -5.61 -9.82 3.41
C PRO A 87 -4.20 -9.55 3.98
N HIS A 88 -4.09 -8.64 4.96
CA HIS A 88 -2.81 -8.23 5.56
C HIS A 88 -2.69 -8.61 7.06
N GLY A 89 -3.39 -9.67 7.45
CA GLY A 89 -3.40 -10.21 8.80
C GLY A 89 -4.45 -9.58 9.72
N ASP A 90 -4.85 -10.34 10.73
CA ASP A 90 -5.82 -9.94 11.76
C ASP A 90 -5.28 -8.87 12.71
N ALA A 91 -3.98 -8.93 13.05
CA ALA A 91 -3.34 -7.97 13.94
C ALA A 91 -3.44 -6.52 13.44
N SER A 92 -3.17 -6.28 12.14
CA SER A 92 -3.21 -4.93 11.57
C SER A 92 -4.62 -4.33 11.55
N ILE A 93 -5.65 -5.18 11.39
CA ILE A 93 -7.06 -4.80 11.43
C ILE A 93 -7.49 -4.54 12.89
N GLY A 94 -7.08 -5.42 13.81
CA GLY A 94 -7.36 -5.29 15.24
C GLY A 94 -6.81 -3.98 15.82
N ASP A 95 -5.54 -3.66 15.54
CA ASP A 95 -4.92 -2.41 15.99
C ASP A 95 -5.63 -1.18 15.42
N ALA A 96 -5.99 -1.22 14.13
CA ALA A 96 -6.73 -0.13 13.50
C ALA A 96 -8.13 0.04 14.11
N LEU A 97 -8.82 -1.06 14.41
CA LEU A 97 -10.13 -1.06 15.03
C LEU A 97 -10.08 -0.50 16.45
N VAL A 98 -9.11 -0.91 17.26
CA VAL A 98 -8.94 -0.41 18.63
C VAL A 98 -8.63 1.08 18.62
N ASN A 99 -7.74 1.54 17.74
CA ASN A 99 -7.41 2.96 17.61
C ASN A 99 -8.60 3.82 17.14
N MET A 100 -9.44 3.30 16.24
CA MET A 100 -10.67 3.99 15.85
C MET A 100 -11.70 4.01 16.98
N GLY A 101 -11.88 2.89 17.68
CA GLY A 101 -12.82 2.77 18.77
C GLY A 101 -12.45 3.68 19.95
N GLN A 102 -11.18 3.78 20.31
CA GLN A 102 -10.70 4.66 21.39
C GLN A 102 -11.02 6.15 21.17
N LYS A 103 -11.29 6.56 19.92
CA LYS A 103 -11.68 7.93 19.59
C LYS A 103 -13.16 8.21 19.86
N ASP A 104 -13.98 7.18 20.07
CA ASP A 104 -15.41 7.26 20.40
C ASP A 104 -16.25 8.12 19.43
N LEU A 105 -15.85 8.11 18.14
CA LEU A 105 -16.51 8.92 17.10
C LEU A 105 -17.49 8.12 16.24
N LEU A 106 -17.12 6.89 15.88
CA LEU A 106 -17.77 6.11 14.81
C LEU A 106 -18.24 4.73 15.25
N ILE A 107 -17.70 4.19 16.34
CA ILE A 107 -17.92 2.81 16.77
C ILE A 107 -18.28 2.83 18.24
N ASP A 108 -19.51 2.42 18.55
CA ASP A 108 -19.92 2.14 19.92
C ASP A 108 -19.27 0.83 20.38
N MET A 109 -18.65 0.88 21.56
CA MET A 109 -17.77 -0.16 22.04
C MET A 109 -18.16 -0.70 23.40
N GLN A 110 -18.14 -2.02 23.52
CA GLN A 110 -18.37 -2.73 24.77
C GLN A 110 -17.11 -3.51 25.18
N GLY A 111 -16.73 -3.43 26.46
CA GLY A 111 -15.61 -4.16 27.03
C GLY A 111 -14.38 -3.29 27.30
N ASN A 112 -13.22 -3.91 27.49
CA ASN A 112 -11.96 -3.20 27.70
C ASN A 112 -11.26 -2.97 26.34
N TRP A 113 -11.10 -1.71 25.96
CA TRP A 113 -10.46 -1.28 24.71
C TRP A 113 -9.12 -0.57 24.94
N GLY A 114 -8.53 -0.75 26.12
CA GLY A 114 -7.29 -0.10 26.52
C GLY A 114 -7.52 1.29 27.11
N ASN A 115 -6.58 1.74 27.93
CA ASN A 115 -6.57 3.07 28.52
C ASN A 115 -5.19 3.69 28.30
N ILE A 116 -5.14 4.98 28.03
CA ILE A 116 -3.93 5.80 27.95
C ILE A 116 -3.05 5.67 29.22
N LEU A 117 -3.65 5.38 30.37
CA LEU A 117 -2.99 5.33 31.69
C LEU A 117 -2.34 3.99 32.06
N HIS A 118 -2.58 2.89 31.34
CA HIS A 118 -2.07 1.57 31.72
C HIS A 118 -1.17 0.95 30.64
N TRP A 119 -0.11 1.68 30.27
CA TRP A 119 0.97 1.22 29.40
C TRP A 119 2.36 1.52 30.00
N ARG A 120 2.56 1.14 31.28
CA ARG A 120 3.91 1.07 31.86
C ARG A 120 4.09 -0.21 32.65
#